data_AF-A0A127VC68-F1
#
_entry.id   AF-A0A127VC68-F1
#
_cell.length_a   1.000
_cell.length_b   1.000
_cell.length_c   1.000
_cell.angle_alpha   90.00
_cell.angle_beta   90.00
_cell.angle_gamma   90.00
#
_symmetry.space_group_name_H-M   'P 1'
#
loop_
_entity.id
_entity.type
_entity.pdbx_description
1 polymer ?
#
loop_
_entity_poly.entity_id
_entity_poly.type
_entity_poly.pdbx_seq_one_letter_code
_entity_poly.pdbx_strand_id
1 'polypeptide(L)'
;MDDNLRYAIWQAHDRRCLYTGEYLEDFKALEIDHIIPESTPADILAEKIRIHNLGSDFNVKTSLTNLAPSTRLANAKKGKEPFPLHRETYYLEIVSRKVERVKANLAKIKAQQLQKRKWLIETKSGNDFRFEEEFEVYRNLTISEYPHDPNHYFMSNTELRFNAFLRVVIRSLVVV
;
A
#
# COMPACT_ATOMS: atom_id res chain seq x y z
N MET A 1 10.00 2.60 6.17
CA MET A 1 9.22 1.36 5.97
C MET A 1 8.98 1.15 4.48
N ASP A 2 8.98 -0.08 3.98
CA ASP A 2 8.71 -0.41 2.56
C ASP A 2 7.28 0.01 2.16
N ASP A 3 7.14 0.70 1.03
CA ASP A 3 5.85 1.21 0.54
C ASP A 3 4.90 0.09 0.14
N ASN A 4 5.41 -1.04 -0.38
CA ASN A 4 4.57 -2.19 -0.71
C ASN A 4 3.98 -2.83 0.54
N LEU A 5 4.78 -2.96 1.59
CA LEU A 5 4.30 -3.44 2.89
C LEU A 5 3.25 -2.49 3.48
N ARG A 6 3.52 -1.18 3.44
CA ARG A 6 2.58 -0.15 3.92
C ARG A 6 1.23 -0.23 3.17
N TYR A 7 1.28 -0.39 1.85
CA TYR A 7 0.08 -0.58 1.03
C TYR A 7 -0.62 -1.92 1.31
N ALA A 8 0.11 -3.01 1.50
CA ALA A 8 -0.46 -4.32 1.82
C ALA A 8 -1.24 -4.30 3.15
N ILE A 9 -0.70 -3.62 4.17
CA ILE A 9 -1.36 -3.40 5.46
C ILE A 9 -2.64 -2.59 5.29
N TRP A 10 -2.56 -1.46 4.59
CA TRP A 10 -3.72 -0.61 4.31
C TRP A 10 -4.87 -1.38 3.65
N GLN A 11 -4.56 -2.18 2.63
CA GLN A 11 -5.55 -3.02 1.94
C GLN A 11 -6.10 -4.14 2.83
N ALA A 12 -5.28 -4.72 3.72
CA ALA A 12 -5.73 -5.77 4.63
C ALA A 12 -6.73 -5.26 5.68
N HIS A 13 -6.61 -3.98 6.05
CA HIS A 13 -7.50 -3.27 6.98
C HIS A 13 -8.62 -2.51 6.26
N ASP A 14 -8.96 -2.89 5.04
CA ASP A 14 -10.08 -2.33 4.29
C ASP A 14 -9.99 -0.80 4.11
N ARG A 15 -8.74 -0.31 4.04
CA ARG A 15 -8.38 1.09 3.90
C ARG A 15 -8.87 1.98 5.04
N ARG A 16 -8.95 1.44 6.25
CA ARG A 16 -9.39 2.18 7.44
C ARG A 16 -8.29 2.35 8.47
N CYS A 17 -8.36 3.46 9.19
CA CYS A 17 -7.59 3.69 10.39
C CYS A 17 -8.02 2.67 11.47
N LEU A 18 -7.07 1.97 12.07
CA LEU A 18 -7.36 0.98 13.11
C LEU A 18 -7.97 1.64 14.36
N TYR A 19 -7.52 2.85 14.69
CA TYR A 19 -7.88 3.52 15.95
C TYR A 19 -9.19 4.29 15.88
N THR A 20 -9.46 4.94 14.75
CA THR A 20 -10.67 5.76 14.58
C THR A 20 -11.75 5.06 13.76
N GLY A 21 -11.40 4.03 12.99
CA GLY A 21 -12.31 3.35 12.05
C GLY A 21 -12.62 4.17 10.79
N GLU A 22 -12.13 5.41 10.72
CA GLU A 22 -12.31 6.31 9.58
C GLU A 22 -11.64 5.73 8.33
N TYR A 23 -12.25 6.04 7.19
CA TYR A 23 -11.69 5.65 5.91
C TYR A 23 -10.49 6.54 5.59
N LEU A 24 -9.39 5.90 5.21
CA LEU A 24 -8.18 6.57 4.74
C LEU A 24 -8.30 6.67 3.23
N GLU A 25 -8.73 7.82 2.73
CA GLU A 25 -8.94 8.04 1.30
C GLU A 25 -7.62 7.97 0.51
N ASP A 26 -6.60 8.64 1.06
CA ASP A 26 -5.30 8.78 0.43
C ASP A 26 -4.23 7.91 1.06
N PHE A 27 -3.42 7.28 0.21
CA PHE A 27 -2.19 6.60 0.64
C PHE A 27 -1.17 7.57 1.27
N LYS A 28 -1.23 8.86 0.93
CA LYS A 28 -0.38 9.91 1.52
C LYS A 28 -0.75 10.23 2.97
N ALA A 29 -2.03 10.04 3.34
CA ALA A 29 -2.53 10.29 4.69
C ALA A 29 -2.33 9.10 5.63
N LEU A 30 -2.03 7.92 5.07
CA LEU A 30 -1.74 6.69 5.79
C LEU A 30 -0.35 6.77 6.45
N GLU A 31 -0.33 6.57 7.76
CA GLU A 31 0.85 6.23 8.52
C GLU A 31 0.73 4.80 9.06
N ILE A 32 1.88 4.17 9.29
CA ILE A 32 1.94 2.91 10.03
C ILE A 32 2.45 3.23 11.42
N ASP A 33 1.62 2.93 12.41
CA ASP A 33 1.97 3.03 13.81
C ASP A 33 2.41 1.67 14.36
N HIS A 34 3.29 1.71 15.35
CA HIS A 34 3.69 0.56 16.14
C HIS A 34 2.86 0.54 17.42
N ILE A 35 1.96 -0.44 17.56
CA ILE A 35 1.04 -0.54 18.70
C ILE A 35 1.83 -0.49 20.01
N ILE A 36 2.84 -1.36 20.12
CA ILE A 36 3.90 -1.28 21.13
C ILE A 36 5.00 -0.34 20.59
N PRO A 37 5.30 0.78 21.25
CA PRO A 37 6.28 1.75 20.79
C PRO A 37 7.69 1.16 20.64
N GLU A 38 8.44 1.59 19.62
CA GLU A 38 9.85 1.18 19.43
C GLU A 38 10.77 1.57 20.59
N SER A 39 10.41 2.61 21.35
CA SER A 39 11.15 3.07 22.52
C SER A 39 10.89 2.24 23.78
N THR A 40 10.09 1.18 23.70
CA THR A 40 9.80 0.31 24.84
C THR A 40 11.10 -0.38 25.30
N PRO A 41 11.48 -0.26 26.58
CA PRO A 41 12.64 -0.95 27.14
C PRO A 41 12.55 -2.48 26.99
N ALA A 42 13.70 -3.16 26.87
CA ALA A 42 13.76 -4.59 26.56
C ALA A 42 13.13 -5.48 27.64
N ASP A 43 13.27 -5.11 28.91
CA ASP A 43 12.66 -5.76 30.07
C ASP A 43 11.13 -5.66 30.04
N ILE A 44 10.60 -4.46 29.78
CA ILE A 44 9.16 -4.21 29.65
C ILE A 44 8.60 -4.92 28.41
N LEU A 45 9.37 -4.95 27.31
CA LEU A 45 9.00 -5.65 26.10
C LEU A 45 8.90 -7.16 26.32
N ALA A 46 9.87 -7.77 27.01
CA ALA A 46 9.82 -9.19 27.33
C ALA A 46 8.57 -9.53 28.16
N GLU A 47 8.21 -8.67 29.09
CA GLU A 47 6.98 -8.81 29.87
C GLU A 47 5.73 -8.71 28.98
N LYS A 48 5.66 -7.72 28.08
CA LYS A 48 4.56 -7.57 27.12
C LYS A 48 4.43 -8.77 26.19
N ILE A 49 5.53 -9.33 25.70
CA ILE A 49 5.53 -10.53 24.84
C ILE A 49 4.87 -11.70 25.59
N ARG A 50 5.20 -11.87 26.88
CA ARG A 50 4.60 -12.90 27.73
C ARG A 50 3.12 -12.66 27.98
N ILE A 51 2.73 -11.45 28.38
CA ILE A 51 1.34 -11.09 28.70
C ILE A 51 0.44 -11.24 27.46
N HIS A 52 0.90 -10.77 26.30
CA HIS A 52 0.12 -10.78 25.06
C HIS A 52 0.33 -12.04 24.22
N ASN A 53 1.16 -12.98 24.68
CA ASN A 53 1.49 -14.22 23.98
C ASN A 53 1.94 -13.99 22.53
N LEU A 54 2.84 -13.02 22.30
CA LEU A 54 3.21 -12.53 20.95
C LEU A 54 4.18 -13.45 20.17
N GLY A 55 4.51 -14.61 20.72
CA GLY A 55 5.49 -15.55 20.15
C GLY A 55 6.94 -15.14 20.46
N SER A 56 7.85 -16.13 20.50
CA SER A 56 9.27 -15.91 20.81
C SER A 56 10.00 -15.05 19.79
N ASP A 57 9.54 -15.07 18.54
CA ASP A 57 10.19 -14.42 17.40
C ASP A 57 9.67 -12.99 17.17
N PHE A 58 8.95 -12.43 18.15
CA PHE A 58 8.38 -11.09 18.06
C PHE A 58 9.46 -10.02 18.03
N ASN A 59 9.38 -9.15 17.03
CA ASN A 59 10.24 -7.99 16.86
C ASN A 59 9.37 -6.73 16.75
N VAL A 60 9.56 -5.78 17.65
CA VAL A 60 8.77 -4.54 17.74
C VAL A 60 8.72 -3.77 16.42
N LYS A 61 9.80 -3.80 15.62
CA LYS A 61 9.92 -3.00 14.39
C LYS A 61 9.38 -3.71 13.15
N THR A 62 9.47 -5.03 13.11
CA THR A 62 9.22 -5.80 11.87
C THR A 62 8.03 -6.74 11.95
N SER A 63 7.60 -7.13 13.16
CA SER A 63 6.48 -8.04 13.31
C SER A 63 5.18 -7.39 12.85
N LEU A 64 4.53 -8.03 11.88
CA LEU A 64 3.25 -7.57 11.33
C LEU A 64 2.17 -7.44 12.41
N THR A 65 2.25 -8.23 13.47
CA THR A 65 1.35 -8.19 14.64
C THR A 65 1.44 -6.88 15.43
N ASN A 66 2.45 -6.06 15.21
CA ASN A 66 2.63 -4.76 15.87
C ASN A 66 2.29 -3.56 14.98
N LEU A 67 1.99 -3.78 13.70
CA LEU A 67 1.87 -2.71 12.70
C LEU A 67 0.41 -2.39 12.43
N ALA A 68 0.02 -1.15 12.70
CA ALA A 68 -1.36 -0.68 12.54
C ALA A 68 -1.44 0.47 11.52
N PRO A 69 -2.41 0.46 10.59
CA PRO A 69 -2.69 1.62 9.77
C PRO A 69 -3.39 2.70 10.61
N SER A 70 -2.89 3.92 10.51
CA SER A 70 -3.40 5.06 11.29
C SER A 70 -3.42 6.33 10.44
N THR A 71 -4.24 7.30 10.84
CA THR A 71 -4.09 8.67 10.35
C THR A 71 -2.91 9.32 11.05
N ARG A 72 -2.25 10.28 10.39
CA ARG A 72 -1.21 11.11 11.02
C ARG A 72 -1.66 11.76 12.33
N LEU A 73 -2.91 12.21 12.40
CA LEU A 73 -3.46 12.82 13.60
C LEU A 73 -3.65 11.81 14.74
N ALA A 74 -4.19 10.63 14.47
CA ALA A 74 -4.36 9.58 15.49
C ALA A 74 -3.01 9.05 15.97
N ASN A 75 -2.06 8.85 15.04
CA ASN A 75 -0.70 8.46 15.37
C ASN A 75 0.00 9.50 16.27
N ALA A 76 -0.09 10.79 15.91
CA ALA A 76 0.46 11.87 16.72
C ALA A 76 -0.18 11.98 18.11
N LYS A 77 -1.50 11.75 18.22
CA LYS A 77 -2.22 11.77 19.50
C LYS A 77 -1.81 10.65 20.44
N LYS A 78 -1.54 9.45 19.90
CA LYS A 78 -0.98 8.35 20.70
C LYS A 78 0.46 8.66 21.13
N GLY A 79 1.26 9.20 20.20
CA GLY A 79 2.65 9.53 20.47
C GLY A 79 3.49 8.30 20.83
N LYS A 80 4.43 8.48 21.75
CA LYS A 80 5.36 7.42 22.21
C LYS A 80 4.87 6.68 23.45
N GLU A 81 3.73 7.07 24.00
CA GLU A 81 3.22 6.46 25.21
C GLU A 81 2.62 5.07 24.91
N PRO A 82 2.91 4.06 25.73
CA PRO A 82 2.30 2.74 25.57
C PRO A 82 0.81 2.83 25.90
N PHE A 83 0.01 2.01 25.21
CA PHE A 83 -1.40 1.92 25.53
C PHE A 83 -1.63 1.23 26.89
N PRO A 84 -2.74 1.53 27.58
CA PRO A 84 -3.21 0.71 28.68
C PRO A 84 -3.42 -0.74 28.23
N LEU A 85 -3.14 -1.69 29.11
CA LEU A 85 -3.09 -3.13 28.80
C LEU A 85 -4.29 -3.63 27.98
N HIS A 86 -5.52 -3.31 28.40
CA HIS A 86 -6.74 -3.75 27.71
C HIS A 86 -6.82 -3.25 26.25
N ARG A 87 -6.37 -2.01 26.01
CA ARG A 87 -6.45 -1.36 24.71
C ARG A 87 -5.34 -1.86 23.80
N GLU A 88 -4.16 -2.11 24.37
CA GLU A 88 -3.05 -2.76 23.68
C GLU A 88 -3.44 -4.16 23.20
N THR A 89 -3.97 -5.01 24.10
CA THR A 89 -4.46 -6.36 23.76
C THR A 89 -5.48 -6.32 22.62
N TYR A 90 -6.46 -5.42 22.71
CA TYR A 90 -7.50 -5.28 21.71
C TYR A 90 -6.93 -5.00 20.30
N TYR A 91 -6.01 -4.03 20.18
CA TYR A 91 -5.43 -3.70 18.88
C TYR A 91 -4.50 -4.79 18.36
N LEU A 92 -3.68 -5.40 19.23
CA LEU A 92 -2.81 -6.52 18.85
C LEU A 92 -3.63 -7.70 18.30
N GLU A 93 -4.78 -7.99 18.92
CA GLU A 93 -5.68 -9.05 18.44
C GLU A 93 -6.28 -8.73 17.07
N ILE A 94 -6.70 -7.48 16.83
CA ILE A 94 -7.22 -7.09 15.50
C ILE A 94 -6.14 -7.25 14.43
N VAL A 95 -4.92 -6.77 14.70
CA VAL A 95 -3.83 -6.87 13.73
C VAL A 95 -3.44 -8.33 13.50
N SER A 96 -3.39 -9.17 14.54
CA SER A 96 -3.06 -10.60 14.40
C SER A 96 -3.99 -11.32 13.43
N ARG A 97 -5.31 -11.04 13.51
CA ARG A 97 -6.33 -11.61 12.60
C ARG A 97 -6.14 -11.19 11.14
N LYS A 98 -5.45 -10.08 10.87
CA LYS A 98 -5.22 -9.54 9.52
C LYS A 98 -3.87 -9.96 8.92
N VAL A 99 -2.96 -10.54 9.70
CA VAL A 99 -1.59 -10.89 9.26
C VAL A 99 -1.59 -11.73 7.98
N GLU A 100 -2.41 -12.78 7.90
CA GLU A 100 -2.45 -13.64 6.71
C GLU A 100 -2.96 -12.89 5.47
N ARG A 101 -3.90 -11.96 5.65
CA ARG A 101 -4.37 -11.10 4.57
C ARG A 101 -3.28 -10.12 4.11
N VAL A 102 -2.48 -9.57 5.04
CA VAL A 102 -1.33 -8.72 4.70
C VAL A 102 -0.31 -9.49 3.86
N LYS A 103 0.06 -10.70 4.29
CA LYS A 103 0.99 -11.57 3.56
C LYS A 103 0.48 -11.89 2.15
N ALA A 104 -0.81 -12.23 2.02
CA ALA A 104 -1.44 -12.49 0.73
C ALA A 104 -1.42 -11.26 -0.19
N ASN A 105 -1.73 -10.07 0.34
CA ASN A 105 -1.66 -8.82 -0.42
C ASN A 105 -0.22 -8.52 -0.88
N LEU A 106 0.76 -8.70 -0.01
CA LEU A 106 2.16 -8.48 -0.34
C LEU A 106 2.66 -9.42 -1.45
N ALA A 107 2.25 -10.70 -1.40
CA ALA A 107 2.56 -11.67 -2.45
C ALA A 107 1.94 -11.25 -3.80
N LYS A 108 0.68 -10.79 -3.80
CA LYS A 108 0.01 -10.27 -5.01
C LYS A 108 0.75 -9.07 -5.62
N ILE A 109 1.16 -8.10 -4.79
CA ILE A 109 1.90 -6.91 -5.24
C ILE A 109 3.22 -7.32 -5.89
N LYS A 110 3.99 -8.22 -5.24
CA LYS A 110 5.26 -8.72 -5.78
C LYS A 110 5.07 -9.43 -7.12
N ALA A 111 4.04 -10.26 -7.25
CA ALA A 111 3.73 -10.95 -8.50
C ALA A 111 3.39 -9.96 -9.62
N GLN A 112 2.59 -8.94 -9.35
CA GLN A 112 2.26 -7.89 -10.32
C GLN A 112 3.50 -7.10 -10.77
N GLN A 113 4.41 -6.79 -9.85
CA GLN A 113 5.67 -6.11 -10.18
C GLN A 113 6.58 -6.95 -11.08
N LEU A 114 6.70 -8.25 -10.79
CA LEU A 114 7.45 -9.19 -11.63
C LEU A 114 6.87 -9.28 -13.03
N GLN A 115 5.55 -9.40 -13.15
CA GLN A 115 4.86 -9.42 -14.45
C GLN A 115 5.09 -8.12 -15.23
N LYS A 116 4.96 -6.95 -14.58
CA LYS A 116 5.23 -5.64 -15.21
C LYS A 116 6.68 -5.52 -15.69
N ARG A 117 7.64 -5.99 -14.89
CA ARG A 117 9.06 -6.01 -15.26
C ARG A 117 9.34 -6.89 -16.47
N LYS A 118 8.77 -8.11 -16.49
CA LYS A 118 8.91 -9.04 -17.61
C LYS A 118 8.35 -8.41 -18.90
N TRP A 119 7.15 -7.86 -18.83
CA TRP A 119 6.53 -7.15 -19.95
C TRP A 119 7.45 -6.01 -20.45
N LEU A 120 7.94 -5.15 -19.56
CA LEU A 120 8.80 -4.02 -19.94
C LEU A 120 10.09 -4.45 -20.67
N ILE A 121 10.70 -5.56 -20.24
CA ILE A 121 11.90 -6.11 -20.88
C ILE A 121 11.57 -6.62 -22.28
N GLU A 122 10.46 -7.36 -22.43
CA GLU A 122 9.98 -7.87 -23.71
C GLU A 122 9.62 -6.72 -24.69
N THR A 123 9.01 -5.62 -24.21
CA THR A 123 8.71 -4.47 -25.06
C THR A 123 9.97 -3.71 -25.48
N LYS A 124 10.95 -3.54 -24.57
CA LYS A 124 12.20 -2.82 -24.85
C LYS A 124 13.15 -3.59 -25.77
N SER A 125 13.14 -4.92 -25.76
CA SER A 125 13.94 -5.69 -26.73
C SER A 125 13.29 -5.78 -28.11
N GLY A 126 12.06 -5.26 -28.27
CA GLY A 126 11.22 -5.49 -29.44
C GLY A 126 11.12 -4.33 -30.43
N ASN A 127 11.37 -3.07 -30.08
CA ASN A 127 11.42 -1.97 -31.05
C ASN A 127 11.95 -0.64 -30.48
N ASP A 128 12.69 0.06 -31.36
CA ASP A 128 12.92 1.49 -31.37
C ASP A 128 11.59 2.25 -31.22
N PHE A 129 11.31 2.84 -30.05
CA PHE A 129 10.08 3.59 -29.81
C PHE A 129 10.40 4.87 -29.04
N ARG A 130 10.25 6.00 -29.72
CA ARG A 130 10.38 7.38 -29.20
C ARG A 130 9.33 7.64 -28.11
N PHE A 131 9.59 7.17 -26.90
CA PHE A 131 8.67 7.28 -25.76
C PHE A 131 8.75 8.64 -25.04
N GLU A 132 9.86 9.37 -25.15
CA GLU A 132 10.07 10.57 -24.34
C GLU A 132 9.09 11.72 -24.66
N GLU A 133 8.74 11.96 -25.93
CA GLU A 133 7.91 13.12 -26.33
C GLU A 133 6.41 12.90 -26.05
N GLU A 134 5.87 11.71 -26.27
CA GLU A 134 4.44 11.44 -25.99
C GLU A 134 4.16 11.34 -24.48
N PHE A 135 5.11 10.85 -23.67
CA PHE A 135 4.89 10.68 -22.24
C PHE A 135 4.77 12.02 -21.49
N GLU A 136 5.54 13.03 -21.88
CA GLU A 136 5.43 14.41 -21.38
C GLU A 136 4.05 15.01 -21.69
N VAL A 137 3.59 14.86 -22.93
CA VAL A 137 2.31 15.42 -23.40
C VAL A 137 1.12 14.79 -22.67
N TYR A 138 1.11 13.46 -22.53
CA TYR A 138 0.01 12.78 -21.82
C TYR A 138 0.00 13.07 -20.32
N ARG A 139 1.17 13.16 -19.68
CA ARG A 139 1.29 13.50 -18.25
C ARG A 139 0.74 14.89 -17.96
N ASN A 140 1.00 15.86 -18.84
CA ASN A 140 0.56 17.24 -18.66
C ASN A 140 -0.95 17.41 -18.91
N LEU A 141 -1.55 16.63 -19.82
CA LEU A 141 -3.00 16.62 -20.06
C LEU A 141 -3.79 15.99 -18.89
N THR A 142 -3.31 14.89 -18.32
CA THR A 142 -4.02 14.21 -17.22
C THR A 142 -3.96 14.96 -15.88
N ILE A 143 -2.87 15.69 -15.61
CA ILE A 143 -2.77 16.54 -14.41
C ILE A 143 -3.75 17.72 -14.45
N SER A 144 -4.12 18.20 -15.65
CA SER A 144 -5.00 19.35 -15.84
C SER A 144 -6.49 19.07 -15.60
N GLU A 145 -6.95 17.83 -15.78
CA GLU A 145 -8.40 17.53 -15.79
C GLU A 145 -8.93 16.94 -14.48
N TYR A 146 -8.11 16.28 -13.64
CA TYR A 146 -8.56 15.66 -12.39
C TYR A 146 -7.54 15.77 -11.25
N PRO A 147 -7.52 16.89 -10.50
CA PRO A 147 -6.54 17.10 -9.43
C PRO A 147 -6.81 16.29 -8.14
N HIS A 148 -7.92 15.54 -8.02
CA HIS A 148 -8.39 14.98 -6.75
C HIS A 148 -8.76 13.48 -6.73
N ASP A 149 -8.32 12.65 -7.68
CA ASP A 149 -8.55 11.19 -7.59
C ASP A 149 -7.33 10.43 -7.00
N PRO A 150 -7.43 9.82 -5.80
CA PRO A 150 -6.37 9.00 -5.21
C PRO A 150 -6.03 7.76 -6.04
N ASN A 151 -6.95 7.28 -6.89
CA ASN A 151 -6.69 6.17 -7.80
C ASN A 151 -5.76 6.57 -8.94
N HIS A 152 -5.55 7.86 -9.21
CA HIS A 152 -4.82 8.31 -10.40
C HIS A 152 -3.35 7.87 -10.41
N TYR A 153 -2.72 7.71 -9.23
CA TYR A 153 -1.33 7.26 -9.13
C TYR A 153 -1.13 5.78 -9.52
N PHE A 154 -2.18 4.96 -9.43
CA PHE A 154 -2.15 3.55 -9.83
C PHE A 154 -2.93 3.26 -11.12
N MET A 155 -3.96 4.06 -11.43
CA MET A 155 -4.79 3.92 -12.63
C MET A 155 -4.20 4.60 -13.86
N SER A 156 -3.25 5.54 -13.74
CA SER A 156 -2.57 6.09 -14.94
C SER A 156 -1.87 5.00 -15.77
N ASN A 157 -1.38 3.93 -15.14
CA ASN A 157 -0.78 2.79 -15.85
C ASN A 157 -1.79 1.74 -16.33
N THR A 158 -3.06 1.84 -15.91
CA THR A 158 -4.09 0.81 -16.15
C THR A 158 -5.17 1.30 -17.11
N GLU A 159 -5.53 2.58 -17.08
CA GLU A 159 -6.55 3.18 -17.97
C GLU A 159 -6.02 3.71 -19.30
N LEU A 160 -4.71 4.00 -19.41
CA LEU A 160 -4.09 4.30 -20.71
C LEU A 160 -4.22 3.14 -21.71
N ARG A 161 -4.53 1.93 -21.23
CA ARG A 161 -4.80 0.76 -22.08
C ARG A 161 -6.22 0.68 -22.61
N PHE A 162 -7.21 1.32 -21.99
CA PHE A 162 -8.60 1.22 -22.47
C PHE A 162 -8.90 2.15 -23.66
N ASN A 163 -8.23 3.30 -23.74
CA ASN A 163 -8.39 4.20 -24.90
C ASN A 163 -7.59 3.76 -26.14
N ALA A 164 -6.55 2.94 -25.98
CA ALA A 164 -5.82 2.37 -27.11
C ALA A 164 -6.60 1.25 -27.83
N PHE A 165 -7.62 0.67 -27.21
CA PHE A 165 -8.37 -0.46 -27.77
C PHE A 165 -9.61 -0.05 -28.59
N LEU A 166 -9.98 1.24 -28.64
CA LEU A 166 -11.19 1.71 -29.34
C LEU A 166 -10.95 2.34 -30.73
N ARG A 167 -9.80 2.11 -31.38
CA ARG A 167 -9.53 2.60 -32.76
C ARG A 167 -8.86 1.60 -33.69
N VAL A 168 -9.30 0.33 -33.70
CA VAL A 168 -8.81 -0.67 -34.68
C VAL A 168 -9.89 -1.16 -35.67
N VAL A 169 -11.10 -0.61 -35.67
CA VAL A 169 -12.13 -1.05 -36.63
C VAL A 169 -12.59 0.12 -37.51
N ILE A 170 -12.42 -0.10 -38.83
CA ILE A 170 -12.84 0.66 -40.02
C ILE A 170 -11.80 1.64 -40.58
N ARG A 171 -10.93 1.11 -41.47
CA ARG A 171 -10.85 1.52 -42.90
C ARG A 171 -9.90 0.58 -43.65
N SER A 172 -10.36 -0.64 -43.91
CA SER A 172 -10.02 -1.37 -45.13
C SER A 172 -11.12 -1.08 -46.16
N LEU A 173 -10.72 -0.92 -47.43
CA LEU A 173 -11.49 -0.55 -48.64
C LEU A 173 -11.58 0.95 -48.92
N VAL A 174 -10.65 1.46 -49.72
CA VAL A 174 -10.91 1.72 -51.16
C VAL A 174 -9.62 1.41 -51.93
N VAL A 175 -9.70 0.40 -52.79
CA VAL A 175 -8.82 0.18 -53.95
C VAL A 175 -9.67 0.54 -55.17
N VAL A 176 -9.00 1.07 -56.19
CA VAL A 176 -9.45 1.61 -57.50
C VAL A 176 -9.74 3.09 -57.48
#